data_AF-A0A120EZ76-F1
#
_entry.id   AF-A0A120EZ76-F1
#
_cell.length_a   1.000
_cell.length_b   1.000
_cell.length_c   1.000
_cell.angle_alpha   90.00
_cell.angle_beta   90.00
_cell.angle_gamma   90.00
#
_symmetry.space_group_name_H-M   'P 1'
#
loop_
_entity.id
_entity.type
_entity.pdbx_description
1 polymer ?
#
loop_
_entity_poly.entity_id
_entity_poly.type
_entity_poly.pdbx_seq_one_letter_code
_entity_poly.pdbx_strand_id
1 'polypeptide(L)'
;MELPDDIAWDPTDQWGRDWLRCGRKIVAGVSQTVFEDGRWIARVNRHDETGRALPSAYFRSRGAALRSVERWACAHAERLRVEIATGVRKKLAGVQPSREDKRLARQMRG
;
A
#
# COMPACT_ATOMS: atom_id res chain seq x y z
N MET A 1 -10.82 -7.34 -7.58
CA MET A 1 -10.80 -5.88 -7.37
C MET A 1 -9.73 -5.38 -8.29
N GLU A 2 -10.11 -4.62 -9.30
CA GLU A 2 -9.17 -4.09 -10.28
C GLU A 2 -8.49 -2.85 -9.68
N LEU A 3 -7.19 -2.72 -9.94
CA LEU A 3 -6.47 -1.50 -9.61
C LEU A 3 -6.93 -0.39 -10.58
N PRO A 4 -7.00 0.86 -10.14
CA PRO A 4 -7.20 1.98 -11.05
C PRO A 4 -6.12 2.04 -12.14
N ASP A 5 -6.44 2.50 -13.35
CA ASP A 5 -5.52 2.49 -14.51
C ASP A 5 -4.18 3.20 -14.26
N ASP A 6 -4.19 4.23 -13.41
CA ASP A 6 -3.00 4.99 -13.05
C ASP A 6 -2.14 4.31 -11.98
N ILE A 7 -2.60 3.20 -11.41
CA ILE A 7 -1.93 2.41 -10.37
C ILE A 7 -1.65 1.01 -10.90
N ALA A 8 -0.37 0.69 -11.10
CA ALA A 8 0.03 -0.60 -11.65
C ALA A 8 1.30 -1.13 -10.98
N TRP A 9 1.43 -2.46 -10.97
CA TRP A 9 2.69 -3.11 -10.65
C TRP A 9 3.70 -2.81 -11.75
N ASP A 10 4.92 -2.45 -11.37
CA ASP A 10 6.02 -2.19 -12.30
C ASP A 10 6.47 -3.51 -12.94
N PRO A 11 6.29 -3.70 -14.26
CA PRO A 11 6.65 -4.94 -14.94
C PRO A 11 8.17 -5.07 -15.16
N THR A 12 8.94 -4.00 -14.90
CA THR A 12 10.37 -3.94 -15.17
C THR A 12 11.25 -4.26 -13.97
N ASP A 13 10.68 -4.77 -12.87
CA ASP A 13 11.51 -5.06 -11.70
C ASP A 13 12.53 -6.16 -11.98
N GLN A 14 13.79 -5.77 -11.89
CA GLN A 14 14.96 -6.59 -12.14
C GLN A 14 15.68 -6.99 -10.84
N TRP A 15 15.12 -6.66 -9.67
CA TRP A 15 15.80 -6.78 -8.37
C TRP A 15 15.07 -7.67 -7.36
N GLY A 16 14.07 -8.43 -7.80
CA GLY A 16 13.31 -9.36 -6.95
C GLY A 16 12.37 -8.66 -5.98
N ARG A 17 11.86 -7.48 -6.35
CA ARG A 17 10.95 -6.64 -5.57
C ARG A 17 9.76 -6.21 -6.41
N ASP A 18 8.55 -6.55 -6.01
CA ASP A 18 7.37 -6.05 -6.71
C ASP A 18 7.12 -4.60 -6.32
N TRP A 19 7.27 -3.67 -7.25
CA TRP A 19 6.97 -2.26 -7.02
C TRP A 19 5.58 -1.90 -7.50
N LEU A 20 4.81 -1.19 -6.68
CA LEU A 20 3.56 -0.59 -7.11
C LEU A 20 3.79 0.88 -7.42
N ARG A 21 3.36 1.32 -8.59
CA ARG A 21 3.43 2.69 -9.06
C ARG A 21 2.07 3.35 -9.03
N CYS A 22 2.08 4.66 -8.86
CA CYS A 22 0.98 5.53 -9.26
C CYS A 22 1.57 6.61 -10.16
N GLY A 23 1.18 6.60 -11.45
CA GLY A 23 1.86 7.35 -12.51
C GLY A 23 3.36 7.05 -12.59
N ARG A 24 4.19 8.08 -12.37
CA ARG A 24 5.67 7.96 -12.45
C ARG A 24 6.35 7.68 -11.11
N LYS A 25 5.62 7.58 -9.99
CA LYS A 25 6.18 7.44 -8.65
C LYS A 25 5.91 6.06 -8.06
N ILE A 26 6.89 5.53 -7.32
CA ILE A 26 6.77 4.27 -6.58
C ILE A 26 6.06 4.54 -5.26
N VAL A 27 4.88 3.97 -5.06
CA VAL A 27 4.02 4.21 -3.88
C VAL A 27 4.04 3.06 -2.88
N ALA A 28 4.34 1.84 -3.32
CA ALA A 28 4.52 0.69 -2.45
C ALA A 28 5.52 -0.31 -3.03
N GLY A 29 5.98 -1.24 -2.20
CA GLY A 29 6.83 -2.33 -2.64
C GLY A 29 6.66 -3.58 -1.78
N VAL A 30 6.80 -4.74 -2.41
CA VAL A 30 6.77 -6.06 -1.78
C VAL A 30 8.09 -6.76 -2.06
N SER A 31 8.70 -7.34 -1.03
CA SER A 31 9.97 -8.05 -1.16
C SER A 31 10.03 -9.23 -0.20
N GLN A 32 10.73 -10.29 -0.56
CA GLN A 32 11.05 -11.35 0.39
C GLN A 32 12.03 -10.83 1.45
N THR A 33 11.85 -11.25 2.68
CA THR A 33 12.75 -10.97 3.80
C THR A 33 13.81 -12.07 3.89
N VAL A 34 14.93 -11.76 4.55
CA VAL A 34 16.01 -12.72 4.82
C VAL A 34 15.76 -13.57 6.08
N PHE A 35 14.56 -13.50 6.67
CA PHE A 35 14.22 -14.34 7.81
C PHE A 35 14.21 -15.82 7.41
N GLU A 36 14.61 -16.70 8.33
CA GLU A 36 14.63 -18.16 8.09
C GLU A 36 13.28 -18.72 7.63
N ASP A 37 12.18 -18.07 8.02
CA ASP A 37 10.83 -18.46 7.65
C ASP A 37 10.35 -17.90 6.29
N GLY A 38 11.24 -17.19 5.56
CA GLY A 38 10.99 -16.74 4.20
C GLY A 38 9.83 -15.75 4.05
N ARG A 39 9.47 -15.02 5.11
CA ARG A 39 8.37 -14.05 5.09
C ARG A 39 8.53 -12.98 4.01
N TRP A 40 7.41 -12.41 3.61
CA TRP A 40 7.32 -11.30 2.69
C TRP A 40 7.01 -10.02 3.46
N ILE A 41 7.63 -8.91 3.09
CA ILE A 41 7.33 -7.59 3.65
C ILE A 41 6.71 -6.72 2.57
N ALA A 42 5.57 -6.09 2.89
CA ALA A 42 5.00 -5.00 2.12
C ALA A 42 5.32 -3.68 2.80
N ARG A 43 5.80 -2.69 2.04
CA ARG A 43 6.03 -1.31 2.49
C ARG A 43 5.18 -0.37 1.65
N VAL A 44 4.47 0.55 2.28
CA VAL A 44 3.57 1.49 1.60
C VAL A 44 3.99 2.95 1.84
N ASN A 45 3.43 3.89 1.07
CA ASN A 45 3.83 5.30 1.04
C ASN A 45 5.31 5.53 0.68
N ARG A 46 5.86 4.71 -0.22
CA ARG A 46 7.26 4.78 -0.65
C ARG A 46 7.62 6.08 -1.37
N HIS A 47 6.63 6.83 -1.85
CA HIS A 47 6.80 8.15 -2.46
C HIS A 47 7.08 9.25 -1.44
N ASP A 48 6.93 8.96 -0.14
CA ASP A 48 7.21 9.87 0.96
C ASP A 48 8.73 9.88 1.25
N GLU A 49 9.43 10.92 0.78
CA GLU A 49 10.88 11.09 0.94
C GLU A 49 11.29 11.62 2.33
N THR A 50 10.35 11.78 3.27
CA THR A 50 10.59 12.44 4.58
C THR A 50 11.51 11.67 5.55
N GLY A 51 12.18 10.61 5.10
CA GLY A 51 13.13 9.83 5.91
C GLY A 51 12.51 9.08 7.09
N ARG A 52 11.17 9.11 7.23
CA ARG A 52 10.45 8.39 8.29
C ARG A 52 10.33 6.91 7.96
N ALA A 53 10.28 6.07 9.01
CA ALA A 53 9.98 4.66 8.87
C ALA A 53 8.64 4.47 8.13
N LEU A 54 8.71 3.85 6.95
CA LEU A 54 7.54 3.61 6.12
C LEU A 54 6.64 2.55 6.78
N PRO A 55 5.30 2.71 6.77
CA PRO A 55 4.41 1.68 7.26
C PRO A 55 4.66 0.37 6.52
N SER A 56 4.80 -0.72 7.28
CA SER A 56 5.11 -2.04 6.73
C SER A 56 4.30 -3.14 7.41
N ALA A 57 4.03 -4.21 6.66
CA ALA A 57 3.38 -5.41 7.17
C ALA A 57 4.08 -6.67 6.63
N TYR A 58 4.08 -7.73 7.44
CA TYR A 58 4.68 -9.02 7.10
C TYR A 58 3.61 -10.04 6.69
N PHE A 59 3.94 -10.89 5.73
CA PHE A 59 3.04 -11.89 5.15
C PHE A 59 3.77 -13.22 4.97
N ARG A 60 3.02 -14.32 5.02
CA ARG A 60 3.56 -15.67 4.79
C ARG A 60 3.78 -16.01 3.32
N SER A 61 3.25 -15.22 2.39
CA SER A 61 3.40 -15.47 0.95
C SER A 61 3.38 -14.18 0.14
N ARG A 62 4.04 -14.21 -1.02
CA ARG A 62 4.07 -13.12 -2.01
C ARG A 62 2.65 -12.69 -2.39
N GLY A 63 1.80 -13.64 -2.78
CA GLY A 63 0.44 -13.33 -3.22
C GLY A 63 -0.43 -12.68 -2.14
N ALA A 64 -0.23 -13.00 -0.86
CA ALA A 64 -0.93 -12.32 0.23
C ALA A 64 -0.45 -10.87 0.41
N ALA A 65 0.86 -10.64 0.29
CA ALA A 65 1.43 -9.30 0.34
C ALA A 65 0.95 -8.42 -0.83
N LEU A 66 0.99 -8.94 -2.07
CA LEU A 66 0.50 -8.24 -3.27
C LEU A 66 -0.97 -7.83 -3.13
N ARG A 67 -1.86 -8.77 -2.81
CA ARG A 67 -3.29 -8.48 -2.61
C ARG A 67 -3.55 -7.48 -1.49
N SER A 68 -2.76 -7.52 -0.42
CA SER A 68 -2.89 -6.54 0.65
C SER A 68 -2.49 -5.14 0.20
N VAL A 69 -1.42 -5.02 -0.60
CA VAL A 69 -0.99 -3.75 -1.19
C VAL A 69 -2.00 -3.23 -2.20
N GLU A 70 -2.55 -4.10 -3.04
CA GLU A 70 -3.62 -3.73 -3.99
C GLU A 70 -4.84 -3.16 -3.26
N ARG A 71 -5.33 -3.85 -2.23
CA ARG A 71 -6.45 -3.37 -1.40
C ARG A 71 -6.14 -2.02 -0.75
N TRP A 72 -4.92 -1.87 -0.23
CA TRP A 72 -4.48 -0.60 0.33
C TRP A 72 -4.47 0.50 -0.74
N ALA A 73 -3.94 0.23 -1.94
CA ALA A 73 -3.84 1.20 -3.01
C ALA A 73 -5.23 1.63 -3.51
N CYS A 74 -6.15 0.69 -3.72
CA CYS A 74 -7.54 1.00 -4.08
C CYS A 74 -8.21 1.87 -3.02
N ALA A 75 -8.06 1.53 -1.74
CA ALA A 75 -8.65 2.31 -0.64
C ALA A 75 -8.06 3.72 -0.49
N HIS A 76 -6.88 3.99 -1.08
CA HIS A 76 -6.19 5.27 -0.96
C HIS A 76 -5.90 5.93 -2.32
N ALA A 77 -6.55 5.49 -3.40
CA ALA A 77 -6.20 5.89 -4.77
C ALA A 77 -6.26 7.41 -4.97
N GLU A 78 -7.37 8.04 -4.57
CA GLU A 78 -7.54 9.49 -4.68
C GLU A 78 -6.47 10.26 -3.88
N ARG A 79 -6.20 9.81 -2.65
CA ARG A 79 -5.14 10.38 -1.82
C ARG A 79 -3.78 10.27 -2.52
N LEU A 80 -3.43 9.11 -3.05
CA LEU A 80 -2.15 8.89 -3.72
C LEU A 80 -1.99 9.83 -4.93
N ARG A 81 -3.04 10.01 -5.73
CA ARG A 81 -3.03 10.96 -6.86
C ARG A 81 -2.74 12.39 -6.41
N VAL A 82 -3.44 12.85 -5.37
CA VAL A 82 -3.24 14.21 -4.81
C VAL A 82 -1.83 14.36 -4.23
N GLU A 83 -1.36 13.39 -3.45
CA GLU A 83 -0.02 13.42 -2.85
C GLU A 83 1.09 13.43 -3.91
N ILE A 84 0.94 12.66 -4.99
CA ILE A 84 1.90 12.61 -6.09
C ILE A 84 1.89 13.90 -6.92
N ALA A 85 0.70 14.44 -7.21
CA ALA A 85 0.57 15.67 -7.99
C ALA A 85 1.11 16.89 -7.22
N THR A 86 0.90 16.94 -5.90
CA THR A 86 1.31 18.07 -5.05
C THR A 86 2.71 17.93 -4.47
N GLY A 87 3.30 16.73 -4.51
CA GLY A 87 4.57 16.43 -3.84
C GLY A 87 4.49 16.50 -2.31
N VAL A 88 3.30 16.77 -1.74
CA VAL A 88 3.08 16.91 -0.31
C VAL A 88 2.19 15.76 0.13
N ARG A 89 2.68 14.96 1.08
CA ARG A 89 1.82 14.06 1.81
C ARG A 89 0.83 14.89 2.63
N LYS A 90 -0.39 15.08 2.13
CA LYS A 90 -1.48 15.56 2.98
C LYS A 90 -1.63 14.52 4.08
N LYS A 91 -1.21 14.89 5.28
CA LYS A 91 -1.54 14.17 6.50
C LYS A 91 -3.07 14.20 6.55
N LEU A 92 -3.74 13.19 6.00
CA LEU A 92 -5.11 12.89 6.35
C LEU A 92 -5.04 12.68 7.86
N ALA A 93 -5.40 13.72 8.62
CA ALA A 93 -5.72 13.58 10.03
C ALA A 93 -6.63 12.36 10.09
N GLY A 94 -6.15 11.33 10.78
CA GLY A 94 -6.46 9.95 10.43
C GLY A 94 -7.92 9.72 10.10
N VAL A 95 -8.19 9.26 8.87
CA VAL A 95 -9.37 8.42 8.64
C VAL A 95 -9.05 7.07 9.27
N GLN A 96 -8.89 7.05 10.60
CA GLN A 96 -9.22 5.86 11.33
C GLN A 96 -10.74 5.74 11.19
N PRO A 97 -11.27 4.63 10.65
CA PRO A 97 -12.71 4.44 10.68
C PRO A 97 -13.15 4.63 12.12
N SER A 98 -14.12 5.52 12.32
CA SER A 98 -14.61 5.87 13.65
C SER A 98 -15.01 4.59 14.38
N ARG A 99 -15.06 4.62 15.71
CA ARG A 99 -15.58 3.48 16.47
C ARG A 99 -16.98 3.09 15.98
N GLU A 100 -17.75 4.04 15.46
CA GLU A 100 -19.05 3.82 14.84
C GLU A 100 -18.96 3.12 13.48
N ASP A 101 -18.05 3.52 12.59
CA ASP A 101 -17.85 2.83 11.29
C ASP A 101 -17.44 1.37 11.49
N LYS A 102 -16.57 1.10 12.49
CA LYS A 102 -16.18 -0.26 12.86
C LYS A 102 -17.34 -1.06 13.47
N ARG A 103 -18.27 -0.40 14.16
CA ARG A 103 -19.46 -1.02 14.76
C ARG A 103 -20.52 -1.33 13.70
N LEU A 104 -20.77 -0.40 12.78
CA LEU A 104 -21.69 -0.57 11.65
C LEU A 104 -21.24 -1.71 10.73
N ALA A 105 -19.95 -1.77 10.39
CA ALA A 105 -19.39 -2.86 9.59
C ALA A 105 -19.50 -4.25 10.28
N ARG A 106 -19.59 -4.29 11.61
CA ARG A 106 -19.84 -5.52 12.38
C ARG A 106 -21.32 -5.89 12.42
N GLN A 107 -22.24 -4.92 12.51
CA GLN A 107 -23.68 -5.18 12.48
C GLN A 107 -24.17 -5.66 11.10
N MET A 108 -23.60 -5.15 10.01
CA MET A 108 -23.98 -5.54 8.64
C MET A 108 -23.51 -6.94 8.22
N ARG A 109 -22.76 -7.66 9.07
CA ARG A 109 -22.25 -9.03 8.81
C ARG A 109 -22.98 -10.13 9.61
N GLY A 110 -23.98 -9.75 10.41
CA GLY A 110 -24.83 -10.65 11.18
C GLY A 110 -26.24 -10.68 10.63
#